data_AF-W2ILL8-F1
#
_entry.id   AF-W2ILL8-F1
#
_cell.length_a   1.000
_cell.length_b   1.000
_cell.length_c   1.000
_cell.angle_alpha   90.00
_cell.angle_beta   90.00
_cell.angle_gamma   90.00
#
_symmetry.space_group_name_H-M   'P 1'
#
loop_
_entity.id
_entity.type
_entity.pdbx_description
1 polymer ?
#
loop_
_entity_poly.entity_id
_entity_poly.type
_entity_poly.pdbx_seq_one_letter_code
_entity_poly.pdbx_strand_id
1 'polypeptide(L)'
;MASDSIHRYRQFAAGLDVDIPCAPLYQLKLDIQRIKADSQLARSSRLSLTEFVRLYRNQTASDPRPNKDLFELPRQADPNLQHLVGRWNSVVQNGVEPIWNSDKPQLQLTRPQNHKSIDNYLPQVRENLAKGQRDGRYLIVEVDLLDEWRHVFISPIGVVEKIGELTSIRVISDYSFPDGASVNDFSNRVDSPEISYNPPKDIARRILELRIRFPCHPILIFMLGDVSGAFRHIPVSAQHEHMFAFRFEGLLIIDLSCGFGWCGSPAYYSLAGSLINYLYQQQRPQPALAPLDSSSFVGNV
;
A
#
# COMPACT_ATOMS: atom_id res chain seq x y z
N MET A 1 14.70 2.26 15.24
CA MET A 1 14.42 0.99 14.52
C MET A 1 14.62 1.09 13.01
N ALA A 2 14.29 2.20 12.32
CA ALA A 2 14.66 2.41 10.91
C ALA A 2 16.19 2.35 10.63
N SER A 3 17.02 2.67 11.63
CA SER A 3 18.48 2.64 11.55
C SER A 3 19.07 1.24 11.29
N ASP A 4 18.52 0.18 11.89
CA ASP A 4 19.10 -1.17 11.78
C ASP A 4 18.79 -1.83 10.43
N SER A 5 17.63 -1.53 9.85
CA SER A 5 17.21 -2.03 8.54
C SER A 5 18.14 -1.56 7.42
N ILE A 6 18.43 -0.26 7.41
CA ILE A 6 19.38 0.33 6.44
C ILE A 6 20.79 -0.20 6.68
N HIS A 7 21.18 -0.46 7.93
CA HIS A 7 22.53 -0.91 8.26
C HIS A 7 22.84 -2.28 7.66
N ARG A 8 21.94 -3.27 7.79
CA ARG A 8 22.13 -4.61 7.22
C ARG A 8 22.14 -4.62 5.70
N TYR A 9 21.24 -3.87 5.07
CA TYR A 9 21.22 -3.72 3.62
C TYR A 9 22.55 -3.15 3.10
N ARG A 10 23.07 -2.11 3.76
CA ARG A 10 24.39 -1.54 3.46
C ARG A 10 25.54 -2.49 3.72
N GLN A 11 25.52 -3.25 4.81
CA GLN A 11 26.56 -4.23 5.11
C GLN A 11 26.61 -5.33 4.03
N PHE A 12 25.46 -5.83 3.61
CA PHE A 12 25.39 -6.81 2.52
C PHE A 12 25.92 -6.21 1.21
N ALA A 13 25.53 -4.98 0.90
CA ALA A 13 26.00 -4.28 -0.30
C ALA A 13 27.52 -4.05 -0.29
N ALA A 14 28.08 -3.64 0.84
CA ALA A 14 29.52 -3.47 1.01
C ALA A 14 30.29 -4.79 0.83
N GLY A 15 29.70 -5.93 1.23
CA GLY A 15 30.26 -7.26 0.97
C GLY A 15 30.35 -7.63 -0.52
N LEU A 16 29.59 -6.94 -1.38
CA LEU A 16 29.61 -7.09 -2.84
C LEU A 16 30.25 -5.87 -3.53
N ASP A 17 30.99 -5.04 -2.79
CA ASP A 17 31.65 -3.83 -3.30
C ASP A 17 30.68 -2.81 -3.92
N VAL A 18 29.47 -2.74 -3.37
CA VAL A 18 28.44 -1.76 -3.75
C VAL A 18 28.21 -0.78 -2.61
N ASP A 19 28.48 0.50 -2.85
CA ASP A 19 28.17 1.57 -1.89
C ASP A 19 26.72 2.06 -2.06
N ILE A 20 25.91 1.89 -1.03
CA ILE A 20 24.53 2.37 -1.02
C ILE A 20 24.52 3.78 -0.40
N PRO A 21 24.23 4.82 -1.20
CA PRO A 21 24.32 6.19 -0.73
C PRO A 21 23.39 6.46 0.45
N CYS A 22 23.82 7.39 1.31
CA CYS A 22 22.95 7.86 2.37
C CYS A 22 21.84 8.72 1.77
N ALA A 23 20.59 8.34 2.02
CA ALA A 23 19.44 9.08 1.52
C ALA A 23 19.54 10.54 2.00
N PRO A 24 19.53 11.54 1.12
CA PRO A 24 19.58 12.92 1.55
C PRO A 24 18.30 13.25 2.31
N LEU A 25 18.43 13.91 3.47
CA LEU A 25 17.31 14.18 4.37
C LEU A 25 16.17 15.00 3.71
N TYR A 26 16.41 15.63 2.55
CA TYR A 26 15.45 16.49 1.84
C TYR A 26 15.61 16.47 0.31
N GLN A 27 15.53 15.31 -0.35
CA GLN A 27 15.56 15.27 -1.83
C GLN A 27 14.16 15.20 -2.43
N LEU A 28 13.71 16.29 -3.06
CA LEU A 28 12.44 16.38 -3.81
C LEU A 28 12.47 15.66 -5.18
N LYS A 29 13.64 15.20 -5.60
CA LYS A 29 13.88 14.51 -6.87
C LYS A 29 14.20 13.04 -6.64
N LEU A 30 14.09 12.25 -7.70
CA LEU A 30 14.54 10.86 -7.70
C LEU A 30 16.02 10.79 -7.32
N ASP A 31 16.33 9.92 -6.35
CA ASP A 31 17.70 9.63 -5.99
C ASP A 31 18.26 8.61 -6.98
N ILE A 32 18.79 9.13 -8.09
CA ILE A 32 19.37 8.33 -9.17
C ILE A 32 20.59 7.54 -8.69
N GLN A 33 21.35 8.06 -7.72
CA GLN A 33 22.51 7.35 -7.18
C GLN A 33 22.04 6.12 -6.40
N ARG A 34 20.99 6.28 -5.59
CA ARG A 34 20.38 5.14 -4.90
C ARG A 34 19.82 4.11 -5.87
N ILE A 35 19.13 4.53 -6.92
CA ILE A 35 18.60 3.64 -7.96
C ILE A 35 19.72 2.82 -8.61
N LYS A 36 20.82 3.48 -9.00
CA LYS A 36 21.97 2.80 -9.61
C LYS A 36 22.63 1.83 -8.65
N ALA A 37 22.80 2.21 -7.39
CA ALA A 37 23.41 1.35 -6.37
C ALA A 37 22.52 0.13 -6.07
N ASP A 38 21.21 0.31 -5.92
CA ASP A 38 20.26 -0.79 -5.74
C ASP A 38 20.24 -1.72 -6.97
N SER A 39 20.36 -1.14 -8.18
CA SER A 39 20.44 -1.92 -9.42
C SER A 39 21.74 -2.72 -9.53
N GLN A 40 22.88 -2.10 -9.20
CA GLN A 40 24.18 -2.79 -9.15
C GLN A 40 24.17 -3.91 -8.12
N LEU A 41 23.56 -3.69 -6.95
CA LEU A 41 23.43 -4.72 -5.93
C LEU A 41 22.57 -5.88 -6.41
N ALA A 42 21.43 -5.61 -7.05
CA ALA A 42 20.57 -6.64 -7.62
C ALA A 42 21.36 -7.53 -8.61
N ARG A 43 22.04 -6.93 -9.58
CA ARG A 43 22.87 -7.65 -10.56
C ARG A 43 23.99 -8.47 -9.92
N SER A 44 24.70 -7.88 -8.96
CA SER A 44 25.86 -8.51 -8.31
C SER A 44 25.46 -9.66 -7.40
N SER A 45 24.34 -9.50 -6.70
CA SER A 45 23.82 -10.52 -5.78
C SER A 45 23.18 -11.71 -6.49
N ARG A 46 22.70 -11.52 -7.73
CA ARG A 46 21.97 -12.53 -8.54
C ARG A 46 20.78 -13.15 -7.79
N LEU A 47 20.22 -12.42 -6.83
CA LEU A 47 19.07 -12.85 -6.08
C LEU A 47 17.81 -12.80 -6.94
N SER A 48 16.87 -13.71 -6.67
CA SER A 48 15.52 -13.55 -7.19
C SER A 48 14.90 -12.25 -6.65
N LEU A 49 13.93 -11.69 -7.37
CA LEU A 49 13.23 -10.48 -6.91
C LEU A 49 12.70 -10.63 -5.48
N THR A 50 12.12 -11.80 -5.15
CA THR A 50 11.59 -12.08 -3.81
C THR A 50 12.65 -12.02 -2.73
N GLU A 51 13.82 -12.61 -2.96
CA GLU A 51 14.94 -12.56 -2.02
C GLU A 51 15.51 -11.14 -1.90
N PHE A 52 15.61 -10.44 -3.03
CA PHE A 52 16.10 -9.07 -3.06
C PHE A 52 15.18 -8.12 -2.29
N VAL A 53 13.86 -8.22 -2.46
CA VAL A 53 12.86 -7.46 -1.70
C VAL A 53 12.94 -7.78 -0.21
N ARG A 54 13.11 -9.06 0.16
CA ARG A 54 13.31 -9.46 1.56
C ARG A 54 14.52 -8.78 2.16
N LEU A 55 15.63 -8.76 1.44
CA LEU A 55 16.84 -8.04 1.83
C LEU A 55 16.57 -6.53 1.95
N TYR A 56 15.93 -5.92 0.95
CA TYR A 56 15.61 -4.49 0.90
C TYR A 56 14.75 -4.02 2.08
N ARG A 57 13.77 -4.84 2.49
CA ARG A 57 12.89 -4.58 3.64
C ARG A 57 13.44 -5.08 4.99
N ASN A 58 14.65 -5.66 5.00
CA ASN A 58 15.23 -6.30 6.19
C ASN A 58 14.30 -7.37 6.81
N GLN A 59 13.68 -8.19 5.97
CA GLN A 59 12.92 -9.36 6.40
C GLN A 59 13.90 -10.46 6.78
N THR A 60 13.77 -10.98 7.99
CA THR A 60 14.63 -12.03 8.55
C THR A 60 13.79 -13.09 9.24
N ALA A 61 14.38 -14.25 9.55
CA ALA A 61 13.68 -15.30 10.29
C ALA A 61 13.16 -14.81 11.66
N SER A 62 13.87 -13.87 12.32
CA SER A 62 13.47 -13.29 13.59
C SER A 62 12.42 -12.18 13.46
N ASP A 63 12.37 -11.49 12.32
CA ASP A 63 11.40 -10.44 12.05
C ASP A 63 11.01 -10.53 10.56
N PRO A 64 9.97 -11.32 10.24
CA PRO A 64 9.54 -11.54 8.87
C PRO A 64 8.73 -10.37 8.30
N ARG A 65 8.31 -9.40 9.13
CA ARG A 65 7.36 -8.35 8.75
C ARG A 65 7.84 -7.55 7.55
N PRO A 66 7.05 -7.40 6.47
CA PRO A 66 7.42 -6.56 5.34
C PRO A 66 7.52 -5.07 5.68
N ASN A 67 6.62 -4.58 6.55
CA ASN A 67 6.61 -3.22 7.06
C ASN A 67 6.96 -3.25 8.55
N LYS A 68 8.12 -2.70 8.91
CA LYS A 68 8.64 -2.74 10.29
C LYS A 68 7.89 -1.83 11.26
N ASP A 69 7.10 -0.90 10.74
CA ASP A 69 6.26 0.01 11.53
C ASP A 69 4.91 -0.62 11.89
N LEU A 70 4.53 -1.74 11.28
CA LEU A 70 3.31 -2.47 11.63
C LEU A 70 3.56 -3.48 12.75
N PHE A 71 2.58 -3.65 13.63
CA PHE A 71 2.64 -4.57 14.76
C PHE A 71 1.38 -5.43 14.86
N GLU A 72 1.55 -6.61 15.43
CA GLU A 72 0.46 -7.55 15.69
C GLU A 72 -0.41 -7.04 16.84
N LEU A 73 -1.71 -7.30 16.71
CA LEU A 73 -2.69 -7.00 17.75
C LEU A 73 -2.85 -8.20 18.69
N PRO A 74 -3.11 -7.97 19.98
CA PRO A 74 -3.33 -9.04 20.95
C PRO A 74 -4.59 -9.83 20.62
N ARG A 75 -4.60 -11.12 21.00
CA ARG A 75 -5.77 -12.00 20.83
C ARG A 75 -6.99 -11.43 21.55
N GLN A 76 -8.15 -11.57 20.90
CA GLN A 76 -9.42 -11.04 21.36
C GLN A 76 -10.34 -12.16 21.82
N ALA A 77 -11.22 -11.87 22.78
CA ALA A 77 -12.18 -12.84 23.32
C ALA A 77 -13.45 -12.98 22.47
N ASP A 78 -13.85 -11.92 21.76
CA ASP A 78 -14.94 -11.96 20.79
C ASP A 78 -14.52 -12.79 19.56
N PRO A 79 -15.23 -13.87 19.20
CA PRO A 79 -14.91 -14.72 18.05
C PRO A 79 -14.80 -13.96 16.72
N ASN A 80 -15.67 -12.97 16.48
CA ASN A 80 -15.67 -12.21 15.23
C ASN A 80 -14.41 -11.34 15.13
N LEU A 81 -14.06 -10.68 16.23
CA LEU A 81 -12.88 -9.85 16.29
C LEU A 81 -11.59 -10.69 16.30
N GLN A 82 -11.62 -11.87 16.93
CA GLN A 82 -10.51 -12.82 16.93
C GLN A 82 -10.15 -13.23 15.50
N HIS A 83 -11.15 -13.50 14.65
CA HIS A 83 -10.94 -13.81 13.24
C HIS A 83 -10.32 -12.62 12.48
N LEU A 84 -10.84 -11.40 12.66
CA LEU A 84 -10.29 -10.19 12.03
C LEU A 84 -8.84 -9.91 12.47
N VAL A 85 -8.57 -9.99 13.77
CA VAL A 85 -7.21 -9.81 14.32
C VAL A 85 -6.27 -10.88 13.79
N GLY A 86 -6.71 -12.14 13.71
CA GLY A 86 -5.90 -13.22 13.13
C GLY A 86 -5.51 -12.94 11.68
N ARG A 87 -6.48 -12.52 10.85
CA ARG A 87 -6.21 -12.13 9.45
C ARG A 87 -5.28 -10.93 9.36
N TRP A 88 -5.46 -9.92 10.21
CA TRP A 88 -4.60 -8.73 10.20
C TRP A 88 -3.17 -9.07 10.62
N ASN A 89 -3.00 -9.87 11.67
CA ASN A 89 -1.68 -10.30 12.12
C ASN A 89 -0.97 -11.12 11.02
N SER A 90 -1.70 -11.92 10.24
CA SER A 90 -1.13 -12.58 9.07
C SER A 90 -0.62 -11.59 8.02
N VAL A 91 -1.36 -10.51 7.74
CA VAL A 91 -0.92 -9.43 6.83
C VAL A 91 0.28 -8.68 7.40
N VAL A 92 0.35 -8.45 8.72
CA VAL A 92 1.51 -7.82 9.36
C VAL A 92 2.76 -8.70 9.24
N GLN A 93 2.62 -10.01 9.46
CA GLN A 93 3.73 -10.96 9.44
C GLN A 93 4.26 -11.23 8.03
N ASN A 94 3.35 -11.46 7.07
CA ASN A 94 3.71 -12.00 5.75
C ASN A 94 3.48 -10.99 4.62
N GLY A 95 2.74 -9.91 4.88
CA GLY A 95 2.17 -9.06 3.84
C GLY A 95 0.89 -9.66 3.26
N VAL A 96 0.27 -8.92 2.36
CA VAL A 96 -0.85 -9.43 1.57
C VAL A 96 -0.35 -10.49 0.61
N GLU A 97 -1.01 -11.65 0.63
CA GLU A 97 -0.76 -12.78 -0.27
C GLU A 97 -1.97 -12.98 -1.17
N PRO A 98 -1.99 -12.33 -2.37
CA PRO A 98 -3.09 -12.49 -3.31
C PRO A 98 -3.17 -13.93 -3.82
N ILE A 99 -4.39 -14.42 -3.97
CA ILE A 99 -4.66 -15.66 -4.67
C ILE A 99 -4.82 -15.33 -6.15
N TRP A 100 -4.10 -16.07 -6.98
CA TRP A 100 -4.13 -15.90 -8.43
C TRP A 100 -4.94 -17.01 -9.08
N ASN A 101 -5.68 -16.68 -10.14
CA ASN A 101 -6.43 -17.65 -10.93
C ASN A 101 -5.48 -18.62 -11.66
N SER A 102 -5.95 -19.84 -11.94
CA SER A 102 -5.14 -20.92 -12.52
C SER A 102 -4.69 -20.66 -13.97
N ASP A 103 -5.41 -19.79 -14.67
CA ASP A 103 -5.12 -19.30 -16.01
C ASP A 103 -4.04 -18.21 -16.05
N LYS A 104 -3.58 -17.70 -14.90
CA LYS A 104 -2.50 -16.73 -14.83
C LYS A 104 -1.21 -17.30 -15.44
N PRO A 105 -0.63 -16.64 -16.46
CA PRO A 105 0.64 -17.09 -17.02
C PRO A 105 1.81 -16.92 -16.03
N GLN A 106 2.89 -17.67 -16.25
CA GLN A 106 4.13 -17.54 -15.48
C GLN A 106 5.01 -16.37 -15.94
N LEU A 107 4.84 -15.94 -17.19
CA LEU A 107 5.60 -14.88 -17.84
C LEU A 107 4.65 -13.99 -18.65
N GLN A 108 4.91 -12.69 -18.64
CA GLN A 108 4.20 -11.73 -19.48
C GLN A 108 4.94 -11.58 -20.81
N LEU A 109 4.42 -12.22 -21.88
CA LEU A 109 5.05 -12.21 -23.21
C LEU A 109 5.05 -10.81 -23.85
N THR A 110 3.94 -10.09 -23.70
CA THR A 110 3.79 -8.73 -24.24
C THR A 110 3.53 -7.76 -23.11
N ARG A 111 4.45 -6.81 -22.91
CA ARG A 111 4.37 -5.81 -21.85
C ARG A 111 3.74 -4.52 -22.40
N PRO A 112 2.65 -4.02 -21.82
CA PRO A 112 1.95 -2.83 -22.31
C PRO A 112 2.83 -1.57 -22.21
N GLN A 113 2.51 -0.58 -23.05
CA GLN A 113 3.05 0.79 -22.95
C GLN A 113 2.18 1.63 -22.03
N ASN A 114 2.77 2.64 -21.40
CA ASN A 114 2.03 3.57 -20.56
C ASN A 114 1.00 4.38 -21.38
N HIS A 115 -0.02 4.86 -20.67
CA HIS A 115 -1.06 5.69 -21.26
C HIS A 115 -0.51 7.07 -21.64
N LYS A 116 -0.90 7.59 -22.81
CA LYS A 116 -0.47 8.92 -23.31
C LYS A 116 -0.79 10.09 -22.37
N SER A 117 -1.69 9.88 -21.41
CA SER A 117 -1.98 10.83 -20.33
C SER A 117 -0.73 11.28 -19.57
N ILE A 118 0.35 10.48 -19.54
CA ILE A 118 1.58 10.84 -18.80
C ILE A 118 2.40 11.93 -19.49
N ASP A 119 2.28 12.08 -20.81
CA ASP A 119 3.24 12.85 -21.64
C ASP A 119 3.26 14.33 -21.25
N ASN A 120 2.11 14.87 -20.84
CA ASN A 120 1.97 16.26 -20.41
C ASN A 120 2.37 16.50 -18.94
N TYR A 121 2.61 15.44 -18.15
CA TYR A 121 2.84 15.54 -16.70
C TYR A 121 4.11 14.82 -16.23
N LEU A 122 5.09 14.62 -17.13
CA LEU A 122 6.35 13.94 -16.79
C LEU A 122 7.05 14.52 -15.54
N PRO A 123 7.16 15.86 -15.35
CA PRO A 123 7.74 16.41 -14.13
C PRO A 123 7.02 15.96 -12.86
N GLN A 124 5.69 16.01 -12.86
CA GLN A 124 4.86 15.65 -11.71
C GLN A 124 4.87 14.14 -11.45
N VAL A 125 4.99 13.31 -12.50
CA VAL A 125 5.20 11.87 -12.35
C VAL A 125 6.53 11.61 -11.64
N ARG A 126 7.62 12.27 -12.05
CA ARG A 126 8.93 12.14 -11.38
C ARG A 126 8.87 12.56 -9.91
N GLU A 127 8.16 13.64 -9.59
CA GLU A 127 7.96 14.07 -8.19
C GLU A 127 7.18 13.03 -7.38
N ASN A 128 6.14 12.41 -7.97
CA ASN A 128 5.38 11.35 -7.32
C ASN A 128 6.26 10.12 -7.03
N LEU A 129 7.09 9.72 -8.00
CA LEU A 129 8.03 8.62 -7.85
C LEU A 129 9.12 8.94 -6.83
N ALA A 130 9.66 10.17 -6.83
CA ALA A 130 10.62 10.62 -5.81
C ALA A 130 10.04 10.54 -4.40
N LYS A 131 8.78 10.95 -4.24
CA LYS A 131 8.05 10.79 -2.98
C LYS A 131 7.89 9.31 -2.62
N GLY A 132 7.51 8.47 -3.59
CA GLY A 132 7.36 7.02 -3.36
C GLY A 132 8.66 6.32 -2.98
N GLN A 133 9.77 6.69 -3.61
CA GLN A 133 11.11 6.21 -3.26
C GLN A 133 11.47 6.60 -1.82
N ARG A 134 11.26 7.87 -1.46
CA ARG A 134 11.58 8.38 -0.11
C ARG A 134 10.75 7.70 0.98
N ASP A 135 9.46 7.50 0.71
CA ASP A 135 8.54 6.86 1.65
C ASP A 135 8.76 5.34 1.74
N GLY A 136 9.71 4.76 0.99
CA GLY A 136 9.94 3.32 0.94
C GLY A 136 8.81 2.53 0.28
N ARG A 137 7.93 3.20 -0.47
CA ARG A 137 6.77 2.59 -1.14
C ARG A 137 7.15 1.82 -2.40
N TYR A 138 8.22 2.26 -3.05
CA TYR A 138 8.70 1.67 -4.29
C TYR A 138 10.11 1.11 -4.11
N LEU A 139 10.34 -0.04 -4.72
CA LEU A 139 11.67 -0.42 -5.18
C LEU A 139 11.83 0.11 -6.59
N ILE A 140 12.79 1.03 -6.80
CA ILE A 140 13.08 1.62 -8.10
C ILE A 140 14.48 1.20 -8.53
N VAL A 141 14.55 0.53 -9.68
CA VAL A 141 15.80 0.02 -10.25
C VAL A 141 15.83 0.29 -11.76
N GLU A 142 16.96 0.03 -12.40
CA GLU A 142 17.12 0.15 -13.85
C GLU A 142 16.34 -0.95 -14.59
N VAL A 143 15.76 -0.61 -15.75
CA VAL A 143 14.80 -1.48 -16.46
C VAL A 143 15.41 -2.77 -17.01
N ASP A 144 16.72 -2.82 -17.21
CA ASP A 144 17.44 -4.01 -17.69
C ASP A 144 17.35 -5.19 -16.72
N LEU A 145 17.10 -4.95 -15.43
CA LEU A 145 16.81 -6.02 -14.46
C LEU A 145 15.55 -6.83 -14.80
N LEU A 146 14.69 -6.35 -15.71
CA LEU A 146 13.60 -7.17 -16.25
C LEU A 146 14.06 -8.39 -17.05
N ASP A 147 15.31 -8.41 -17.52
CA ASP A 147 15.89 -9.55 -18.23
C ASP A 147 16.31 -10.66 -17.26
N GLU A 148 16.67 -10.29 -16.03
CA GLU A 148 16.96 -11.18 -14.91
C GLU A 148 15.66 -11.61 -14.20
N TRP A 149 14.77 -10.66 -13.91
CA TRP A 149 13.50 -10.87 -13.23
C TRP A 149 12.34 -11.05 -14.22
N ARG A 150 12.42 -12.08 -15.06
CA ARG A 150 11.48 -12.31 -16.17
C ARG A 150 10.03 -12.52 -15.74
N HIS A 151 9.80 -12.92 -14.50
CA HIS A 151 8.48 -13.14 -13.92
C HIS A 151 7.74 -11.86 -13.54
N VAL A 152 8.37 -10.68 -13.67
CA VAL A 152 7.74 -9.41 -13.38
C VAL A 152 6.71 -9.04 -14.44
N PHE A 153 5.48 -8.78 -13.99
CA PHE A 153 4.38 -8.25 -14.79
C PHE A 153 4.39 -6.73 -14.76
N ILE A 154 4.33 -6.14 -15.95
CA ILE A 154 4.25 -4.71 -16.16
C ILE A 154 2.80 -4.33 -16.42
N SER A 155 2.28 -3.43 -15.59
CA SER A 155 1.04 -2.71 -15.81
C SER A 155 1.35 -1.31 -16.35
N PRO A 156 0.51 -0.76 -17.24
CA PRO A 156 0.71 0.60 -17.71
C PRO A 156 0.32 1.59 -16.60
N ILE A 157 0.97 2.75 -16.59
CA ILE A 157 0.56 3.86 -15.74
C ILE A 157 -0.14 4.95 -16.55
N GLY A 158 -1.04 5.65 -15.87
CA GLY A 158 -1.71 6.85 -16.35
C GLY A 158 -1.71 7.95 -15.31
N VAL A 159 -2.11 9.13 -15.73
CA VAL A 159 -2.24 10.32 -14.89
C VAL A 159 -3.67 10.81 -14.90
N VAL A 160 -4.18 11.12 -13.70
CA VAL A 160 -5.48 11.77 -13.50
C VAL A 160 -5.28 13.05 -12.71
N GLU A 161 -5.87 14.14 -13.19
CA GLU A 161 -5.88 15.43 -12.49
C GLU A 161 -6.73 15.37 -11.23
N LYS A 162 -6.29 16.00 -10.14
CA LYS A 162 -7.16 16.18 -8.98
C LYS A 162 -8.11 17.34 -9.22
N ILE A 163 -9.40 17.08 -9.03
CA ILE A 163 -10.44 18.11 -9.09
C ILE A 163 -10.16 19.15 -8.00
N GLY A 164 -10.05 20.43 -8.39
CA GLY A 164 -9.91 21.57 -7.48
C GLY A 164 -8.47 22.08 -7.23
N GLU A 165 -7.45 21.39 -7.75
CA GLU A 165 -6.04 21.83 -7.66
C GLU A 165 -5.43 21.85 -9.07
N LEU A 166 -5.19 23.05 -9.61
CA LEU A 166 -4.77 23.31 -11.00
C LEU A 166 -3.44 22.63 -11.45
N THR A 167 -2.70 21.98 -10.54
CA THR A 167 -1.39 21.38 -10.83
C THR A 167 -1.16 20.02 -10.20
N SER A 168 -2.10 19.50 -9.40
CA SER A 168 -1.87 18.25 -8.68
C SER A 168 -2.46 17.05 -9.39
N ILE A 169 -1.64 16.02 -9.52
CA ILE A 169 -1.99 14.80 -10.24
C ILE A 169 -2.00 13.59 -9.32
N ARG A 170 -2.62 12.51 -9.80
CA ARG A 170 -2.48 11.16 -9.27
C ARG A 170 -1.89 10.29 -10.37
N VAL A 171 -0.74 9.68 -10.08
CA VAL A 171 -0.22 8.57 -10.89
C VAL A 171 -0.98 7.32 -10.47
N ILE A 172 -1.54 6.61 -11.44
CA ILE A 172 -2.36 5.42 -11.23
C ILE A 172 -1.78 4.28 -12.08
N SER A 173 -1.64 3.10 -11.49
CA SER A 173 -1.36 1.87 -12.22
C SER A 173 -2.68 1.29 -12.73
N ASP A 174 -2.74 1.03 -14.02
CA ASP A 174 -3.90 0.42 -14.63
C ASP A 174 -3.78 -1.11 -14.57
N TYR A 175 -4.19 -1.65 -13.42
CA TYR A 175 -4.18 -3.08 -13.17
C TYR A 175 -5.33 -3.82 -13.88
N SER A 176 -6.17 -3.13 -14.67
CA SER A 176 -7.26 -3.70 -15.46
C SER A 176 -6.93 -3.75 -16.96
N PHE A 177 -5.70 -3.41 -17.36
CA PHE A 177 -5.25 -3.44 -18.75
C PHE A 177 -4.03 -4.35 -18.94
N PRO A 178 -3.94 -5.10 -20.06
CA PRO A 178 -4.96 -5.28 -21.10
C PRO A 178 -6.10 -6.19 -20.65
N ASP A 179 -7.29 -6.01 -21.23
CA ASP A 179 -8.48 -6.80 -20.92
C ASP A 179 -8.24 -8.30 -21.15
N GLY A 180 -8.59 -9.13 -20.16
CA GLY A 180 -8.38 -10.57 -20.16
C GLY A 180 -6.95 -11.03 -19.87
N ALA A 181 -6.01 -10.11 -19.68
CA ALA A 181 -4.62 -10.42 -19.32
C ALA A 181 -4.02 -9.41 -18.33
N SER A 182 -4.87 -8.78 -17.54
CA SER A 182 -4.49 -7.79 -16.53
C SER A 182 -4.29 -8.43 -15.15
N VAL A 183 -3.64 -7.70 -14.24
CA VAL A 183 -3.45 -8.15 -12.85
C VAL A 183 -4.82 -8.40 -12.17
N ASN A 184 -5.82 -7.59 -12.49
CA ASN A 184 -7.17 -7.74 -11.94
C ASN A 184 -7.92 -8.96 -12.50
N ASP A 185 -7.69 -9.34 -13.76
CA ASP A 185 -8.28 -10.54 -14.36
C ASP A 185 -7.68 -11.82 -13.76
N PHE A 186 -6.38 -11.77 -13.43
CA PHE A 186 -5.70 -12.87 -12.77
C PHE A 186 -5.95 -12.94 -11.27
N SER A 187 -6.52 -11.90 -10.66
CA SER A 187 -6.76 -11.85 -9.21
C SER A 187 -8.02 -12.64 -8.85
N ASN A 188 -7.87 -13.68 -8.05
CA ASN A 188 -9.00 -14.40 -7.48
C ASN A 188 -9.59 -13.60 -6.31
N ARG A 189 -10.93 -13.52 -6.25
CA ARG A 189 -11.66 -12.76 -5.24
C ARG A 189 -12.35 -13.61 -4.17
N VAL A 190 -12.25 -14.94 -4.24
CA VAL A 190 -12.99 -15.88 -3.39
C VAL A 190 -12.66 -15.70 -1.91
N ASP A 191 -11.38 -15.51 -1.55
CA ASP A 191 -10.95 -15.34 -0.15
C ASP A 191 -10.75 -13.87 0.27
N SER A 192 -11.16 -12.92 -0.57
CA SER A 192 -11.09 -11.50 -0.25
C SER A 192 -11.84 -11.21 1.06
N PRO A 193 -11.29 -10.38 1.97
CA PRO A 193 -12.03 -9.94 3.15
C PRO A 193 -13.40 -9.38 2.75
N GLU A 194 -14.43 -9.77 3.49
CA GLU A 194 -15.77 -9.25 3.26
C GLU A 194 -15.78 -7.74 3.49
N ILE A 195 -16.32 -7.04 2.51
CA ILE A 195 -16.46 -5.60 2.55
C ILE A 195 -17.88 -5.28 2.98
N SER A 196 -18.04 -4.79 4.20
CA SER A 196 -19.33 -4.29 4.69
C SER A 196 -19.24 -2.79 4.95
N TYR A 197 -19.86 -2.01 4.07
CA TYR A 197 -20.04 -0.57 4.25
C TYR A 197 -21.53 -0.26 4.42
N ASN A 198 -21.94 0.27 5.58
CA ASN A 198 -23.17 1.04 5.71
C ASN A 198 -23.02 2.44 6.39
N PRO A 199 -21.89 3.18 6.21
CA PRO A 199 -21.65 4.40 6.98
C PRO A 199 -22.66 5.53 6.77
N PRO A 200 -23.06 5.93 5.54
CA PRO A 200 -23.83 7.16 5.37
C PRO A 200 -25.21 7.07 6.04
N LYS A 201 -25.82 5.88 5.98
CA LYS A 201 -27.18 5.66 6.50
C LYS A 201 -27.21 5.68 8.03
N ASP A 202 -26.28 4.97 8.67
CA ASP A 202 -26.27 4.85 10.13
C ASP A 202 -25.82 6.15 10.79
N ILE A 203 -24.83 6.84 10.20
CA ILE A 203 -24.41 8.17 10.62
C ILE A 203 -25.55 9.17 10.45
N ALA A 204 -26.21 9.21 9.27
CA ALA A 204 -27.34 10.11 9.05
C ALA A 204 -28.51 9.83 9.98
N ARG A 205 -28.83 8.56 10.25
CA ARG A 205 -29.88 8.17 11.20
C ARG A 205 -29.55 8.68 12.60
N ARG A 206 -28.30 8.50 13.06
CA ARG A 206 -27.87 9.00 14.37
C ARG A 206 -27.91 10.51 14.46
N ILE A 207 -27.48 11.22 13.42
CA ILE A 207 -27.56 12.69 13.36
C ILE A 207 -29.03 13.13 13.46
N LEU A 208 -29.94 12.46 12.75
CA LEU A 208 -31.37 12.77 12.79
C LEU A 208 -31.95 12.51 14.19
N GLU A 209 -31.65 11.37 14.80
CA GLU A 209 -32.07 11.04 16.18
C GLU A 209 -31.61 12.10 17.19
N LEU A 210 -30.35 12.51 17.11
CA LEU A 210 -29.78 13.55 17.98
C LEU A 210 -30.44 14.91 17.72
N ARG A 211 -30.76 15.23 16.46
CA ARG A 211 -31.45 16.48 16.10
C ARG A 211 -32.89 16.51 16.62
N ILE A 212 -33.60 15.40 16.57
CA ILE A 212 -34.96 15.28 17.13
C ILE A 212 -34.91 15.40 18.66
N ARG A 213 -33.93 14.76 19.31
CA ARG A 213 -33.78 14.75 20.77
C ARG A 213 -33.31 16.09 21.33
N PHE A 214 -32.48 16.82 20.58
CA PHE A 214 -31.86 18.08 21.00
C PHE A 214 -31.96 19.16 19.90
N PRO A 215 -33.17 19.70 19.61
CA PRO A 215 -33.43 20.52 18.43
C PRO A 215 -32.61 21.82 18.33
N CYS A 216 -32.16 22.39 19.45
CA CYS A 216 -31.41 23.65 19.48
C CYS A 216 -29.94 23.49 19.89
N HIS A 217 -29.41 22.27 19.95
CA HIS A 217 -28.02 22.02 20.32
C HIS A 217 -27.13 21.73 19.11
N PRO A 218 -25.87 22.17 19.12
CA PRO A 218 -24.90 21.76 18.11
C PRO A 218 -24.64 20.25 18.24
N ILE A 219 -24.58 19.55 17.10
CA ILE A 219 -24.15 18.15 17.04
C ILE A 219 -22.67 18.17 16.71
N LEU A 220 -21.84 17.68 17.63
CA LEU A 220 -20.41 17.56 17.42
C LEU A 220 -20.11 16.13 16.95
N ILE A 221 -19.54 16.00 15.76
CA ILE A 221 -19.06 14.73 15.23
C ILE A 221 -17.55 14.69 15.46
N PHE A 222 -17.12 13.86 16.38
CA PHE A 222 -15.70 13.64 16.65
C PHE A 222 -15.17 12.49 15.79
N MET A 223 -13.86 12.48 15.57
CA MET A 223 -13.12 11.38 14.92
C MET A 223 -13.45 11.15 13.43
N LEU A 224 -13.89 12.20 12.73
CA LEU A 224 -13.85 12.23 11.27
C LEU A 224 -12.40 12.43 10.82
N GLY A 225 -11.85 11.44 10.14
CA GLY A 225 -10.51 11.51 9.57
C GLY A 225 -10.41 10.69 8.30
N ASP A 226 -9.72 11.23 7.30
CA ASP A 226 -9.32 10.48 6.11
C ASP A 226 -7.93 9.88 6.34
N VAL A 227 -7.77 8.59 6.04
CA VAL A 227 -6.46 7.94 6.06
C VAL A 227 -5.80 8.16 4.71
N SER A 228 -5.03 9.25 4.61
CA SER A 228 -4.32 9.59 3.38
C SER A 228 -3.43 8.44 2.91
N GLY A 229 -3.70 7.97 1.68
CA GLY A 229 -2.94 6.87 1.08
C GLY A 229 -3.18 5.51 1.76
N ALA A 230 -4.32 5.31 2.42
CA ALA A 230 -4.82 4.07 3.03
C ALA A 230 -4.16 2.76 2.54
N PHE A 231 -4.30 2.45 1.25
CA PHE A 231 -3.81 1.19 0.67
C PHE A 231 -2.28 1.04 0.72
N ARG A 232 -1.55 2.14 0.66
CA ARG A 232 -0.07 2.15 0.66
C ARG A 232 0.54 1.76 2.01
N HIS A 233 -0.26 1.78 3.07
CA HIS A 233 0.18 1.32 4.40
C HIS A 233 0.11 -0.20 4.54
N ILE A 234 -0.54 -0.88 3.60
CA ILE A 234 -0.71 -2.34 3.60
C ILE A 234 0.36 -2.95 2.69
N PRO A 235 1.35 -3.66 3.25
CA PRO A 235 2.42 -4.23 2.45
C PRO A 235 1.94 -5.45 1.67
N VAL A 236 2.50 -5.66 0.48
CA VAL A 236 2.36 -6.92 -0.26
C VAL A 236 3.50 -7.85 0.12
N SER A 237 3.24 -9.16 0.10
CA SER A 237 4.25 -10.19 0.32
C SER A 237 5.31 -10.15 -0.80
N ALA A 238 6.57 -10.31 -0.43
CA ALA A 238 7.70 -10.33 -1.38
C ALA A 238 7.57 -11.42 -2.46
N GLN A 239 6.74 -12.44 -2.22
CA GLN A 239 6.47 -13.50 -3.18
C GLN A 239 5.55 -13.03 -4.33
N HIS A 240 4.77 -11.98 -4.12
CA HIS A 240 3.70 -11.55 -5.05
C HIS A 240 3.89 -10.16 -5.65
N GLU A 241 4.87 -9.38 -5.18
CA GLU A 241 5.20 -8.05 -5.71
C GLU A 241 5.60 -8.03 -7.19
N HIS A 242 6.06 -9.17 -7.72
CA HIS A 242 6.34 -9.31 -9.14
C HIS A 242 5.11 -8.99 -10.01
N MET A 243 3.90 -9.06 -9.46
CA MET A 243 2.66 -8.70 -10.16
C MET A 243 2.38 -7.19 -10.19
N PHE A 244 3.04 -6.40 -9.34
CA PHE A 244 2.76 -4.99 -9.12
C PHE A 244 3.94 -4.13 -9.54
N ALA A 245 4.22 -4.10 -10.85
CA ALA A 245 5.31 -3.28 -11.39
C ALA A 245 4.86 -2.47 -12.61
N PHE A 246 5.59 -1.38 -12.87
CA PHE A 246 5.43 -0.56 -14.06
C PHE A 246 6.77 0.02 -14.51
N ARG A 247 6.82 0.52 -15.75
CA ARG A 247 8.03 1.12 -16.33
C ARG A 247 7.85 2.62 -16.50
N PHE A 248 8.90 3.39 -16.25
CA PHE A 248 8.89 4.83 -16.53
C PHE A 248 10.33 5.30 -16.82
N GLU A 249 10.56 5.91 -17.99
CA GLU A 249 11.85 6.53 -18.36
C GLU A 249 13.09 5.64 -18.17
N GLY A 250 13.01 4.36 -18.56
CA GLY A 250 14.14 3.43 -18.41
C GLY A 250 14.33 2.89 -16.98
N LEU A 251 13.37 3.17 -16.09
CA LEU A 251 13.30 2.61 -14.74
C LEU A 251 12.23 1.53 -14.66
N LEU A 252 12.51 0.52 -13.85
CA LEU A 252 11.54 -0.45 -13.35
C LEU A 252 11.13 -0.02 -11.93
N ILE A 253 9.83 0.13 -11.72
CA ILE A 253 9.24 0.49 -10.43
C ILE A 253 8.36 -0.66 -9.97
N ILE A 254 8.61 -1.15 -8.76
CA ILE A 254 7.85 -2.23 -8.13
C ILE A 254 7.15 -1.64 -6.90
N ASP A 255 5.82 -1.78 -6.85
CA ASP A 255 5.01 -1.37 -5.71
C ASP A 255 5.14 -2.40 -4.59
N LEU A 256 5.66 -1.93 -3.46
CA LEU A 256 5.86 -2.73 -2.25
C LEU A 256 4.57 -2.75 -1.39
N SER A 257 3.49 -2.13 -1.83
CA SER A 257 2.25 -2.00 -1.07
C SER A 257 1.04 -2.24 -1.96
N CYS A 258 -0.15 -2.33 -1.36
CA CYS A 258 -1.38 -2.42 -2.13
C CYS A 258 -1.55 -1.15 -2.98
N GLY A 259 -1.38 -1.30 -4.29
CA GLY A 259 -1.50 -0.22 -5.25
C GLY A 259 -2.95 0.24 -5.47
N PHE A 260 -3.10 1.49 -5.90
CA PHE A 260 -4.39 1.97 -6.41
C PHE A 260 -4.68 1.31 -7.77
N GLY A 261 -5.93 0.88 -7.97
CA GLY A 261 -6.39 0.20 -9.19
C GLY A 261 -6.49 -1.33 -9.06
N TRP A 262 -5.87 -1.94 -8.05
CA TRP A 262 -5.97 -3.38 -7.83
C TRP A 262 -7.29 -3.70 -7.11
N CYS A 263 -8.03 -4.69 -7.61
CA CYS A 263 -9.34 -5.07 -7.10
C CYS A 263 -9.30 -5.65 -5.68
N GLY A 264 -8.15 -6.17 -5.22
CA GLY A 264 -7.96 -6.63 -3.85
C GLY A 264 -7.69 -5.51 -2.84
N SER A 265 -7.16 -4.35 -3.26
CA SER A 265 -6.75 -3.28 -2.34
C SER A 265 -7.88 -2.82 -1.39
N PRO A 266 -9.12 -2.58 -1.86
CA PRO A 266 -10.22 -2.21 -0.96
C PRO A 266 -10.55 -3.30 0.06
N ALA A 267 -10.49 -4.58 -0.33
CA ALA A 267 -10.83 -5.69 0.55
C ALA A 267 -9.80 -5.82 1.69
N TYR A 268 -8.51 -5.79 1.35
CA TYR A 268 -7.44 -5.84 2.36
C TYR A 268 -7.43 -4.60 3.26
N TYR A 269 -7.80 -3.44 2.73
CA TYR A 269 -7.96 -2.25 3.56
C TYR A 269 -9.19 -2.30 4.46
N SER A 270 -10.30 -2.89 4.00
CA SER A 270 -11.48 -3.10 4.83
C SER A 270 -11.14 -3.84 6.12
N LEU A 271 -10.20 -4.79 6.09
CA LEU A 271 -9.72 -5.47 7.30
C LEU A 271 -9.13 -4.50 8.34
N ALA A 272 -8.22 -3.62 7.90
CA ALA A 272 -7.66 -2.58 8.77
C ALA A 272 -8.73 -1.59 9.22
N GLY A 273 -9.61 -1.19 8.30
CA GLY A 273 -10.73 -0.28 8.54
C GLY A 273 -11.69 -0.80 9.59
N SER A 274 -12.07 -2.09 9.54
CA SER A 274 -12.94 -2.73 10.53
C SER A 274 -12.30 -2.75 11.93
N LEU A 275 -10.99 -3.00 12.03
CA LEU A 275 -10.28 -2.95 13.30
C LEU A 275 -10.17 -1.52 13.85
N ILE A 276 -9.88 -0.55 13.00
CA ILE A 276 -9.88 0.88 13.36
C ILE A 276 -11.27 1.30 13.84
N ASN A 277 -12.33 0.90 13.12
CA ASN A 277 -13.71 1.19 13.48
C ASN A 277 -14.06 0.56 14.83
N TYR A 278 -13.69 -0.70 15.06
CA TYR A 278 -13.89 -1.35 16.37
C TYR A 278 -13.23 -0.56 17.51
N LEU A 279 -11.99 -0.10 17.33
CA LEU A 279 -11.30 0.73 18.31
C LEU A 279 -12.05 2.05 18.58
N TYR A 280 -12.60 2.68 17.54
CA TYR A 280 -13.37 3.92 17.69
C TYR A 280 -14.75 3.71 18.32
N GLN A 281 -15.45 2.62 18.01
CA GLN A 281 -16.74 2.28 18.62
C GLN A 281 -16.63 2.09 20.14
N GLN A 282 -15.47 1.64 20.63
CA GLN A 282 -15.22 1.52 22.06
C GLN A 282 -14.89 2.85 22.75
N GLN A 283 -14.55 3.88 21.98
CA GLN A 283 -14.26 5.20 22.52
C GLN A 283 -15.55 6.00 22.74
N ARG A 284 -15.61 6.68 23.89
CA ARG A 284 -16.72 7.58 24.23
C ARG A 284 -16.28 9.03 24.07
N PRO A 285 -17.18 9.92 23.59
CA PRO A 285 -16.93 11.35 23.61
C PRO A 285 -16.58 11.81 25.04
N GLN A 286 -15.63 12.74 25.16
CA GLN A 286 -15.29 13.29 26.48
C GLN A 286 -16.54 13.96 27.08
N PRO A 287 -16.92 13.62 28.34
CA PRO A 287 -18.13 14.17 28.96
C PRO A 287 -18.14 15.70 29.05
N ALA A 288 -16.96 16.33 29.15
CA ALA A 288 -16.83 17.78 29.16
C ALA A 288 -17.22 18.44 27.81
N LEU A 289 -17.04 17.74 26.70
CA LEU A 289 -17.33 18.23 25.34
C LEU A 289 -18.73 17.82 24.87
N ALA A 290 -19.26 16.71 25.39
CA ALA A 290 -20.59 16.21 25.06
C ALA A 290 -21.41 15.90 26.34
N PRO A 291 -21.79 16.93 27.13
CA PRO A 291 -22.46 16.74 28.41
C PRO A 291 -23.89 16.19 28.29
N LEU A 292 -24.53 16.37 27.12
CA LEU A 292 -25.91 15.96 26.88
C LEU A 292 -26.04 14.51 26.39
N ASP A 293 -25.03 14.00 25.68
CA ASP A 293 -24.98 12.62 25.20
C ASP A 293 -23.50 12.22 24.95
N SER A 294 -22.97 11.37 25.83
CA SER A 294 -21.62 10.79 25.73
C SER A 294 -21.64 9.30 25.34
N SER A 295 -22.76 8.84 24.77
CA SER A 295 -22.85 7.47 24.24
C SER A 295 -21.90 7.27 23.07
N SER A 296 -21.33 6.07 22.98
CA SER A 296 -20.54 5.64 21.84
C SER A 296 -21.43 5.50 20.60
N PHE A 297 -20.88 5.82 19.43
CA PHE A 297 -21.53 5.50 18.17
C PHE A 297 -21.28 4.02 17.84
N VAL A 298 -22.35 3.26 17.60
CA VAL A 298 -22.28 1.85 17.22
C VAL A 298 -22.88 1.73 15.81
N GLY A 299 -22.08 1.28 14.85
CA GLY A 299 -22.45 1.20 13.43
C GLY A 299 -21.23 0.96 12.53
N ASN A 300 -21.44 0.40 11.34
CA ASN A 300 -20.37 0.21 10.35
C ASN A 300 -19.97 1.58 9.78
N VAL A 301 -19.05 2.28 10.46
CA VAL A 301 -18.29 3.42 9.92
C VAL A 301 -17.38 2.94 8.80
#